data_AF-A0A341AJQ3-F1
#
_entry.id   AF-A0A341AJQ3-F1
#
_cell.length_a   1.000
_cell.length_b   1.000
_cell.length_c   1.000
_cell.angle_alpha   90.00
_cell.angle_beta   90.00
_cell.angle_gamma   90.00
#
_symmetry.space_group_name_H-M   'P 1'
#
loop_
_entity.id
_entity.type
_entity.pdbx_description
1 polymer ?
#
loop_
_entity_poly.entity_id
_entity_poly.type
_entity_poly.pdbx_seq_one_letter_code
_entity_poly.pdbx_strand_id
1 'polypeptide(L)'
;MKHWPFRVINDGDKPKVQVSYKGETKAFYPEEISSMVLTKMKEIAEAYLGHPVSNAVITVPAYFNDSQRQATKDAGVIAGLNVLRIINEPTAAAIAYGLDRTGKGERNVLIFDLGGGTFDVSILTIDDGIFEVKATAGDTHLGGEDFDNRLVNHFVEEFKRKHKKDISQNKRAV
;
A
#
# COMPACT_ATOMS: atom_id res chain seq x y z
N MET A 1 3.06 -0.76 16.61
CA MET A 1 4.05 0.34 16.69
C MET A 1 5.38 -0.04 17.39
N LYS A 2 5.83 -1.30 17.37
CA LYS A 2 7.13 -1.71 17.95
C LYS A 2 8.23 -1.97 16.91
N HIS A 3 7.91 -1.91 15.63
CA HIS A 3 8.78 -2.38 14.55
C HIS A 3 9.30 -1.28 13.62
N TRP A 4 8.81 -0.04 13.74
CA TRP A 4 9.26 1.03 12.85
C TRP A 4 10.49 1.76 13.38
N PRO A 5 11.52 1.99 12.55
CA PRO A 5 12.73 2.70 12.96
C PRO A 5 12.53 4.21 13.05
N PHE A 6 11.46 4.74 12.46
CA PHE A 6 11.09 6.15 12.47
C PHE A 6 10.12 6.49 13.60
N ARG A 7 10.12 7.76 14.01
CA ARG A 7 9.26 8.24 15.09
C ARG A 7 7.90 8.65 14.55
N VAL A 8 6.83 8.21 15.23
CA VAL A 8 5.47 8.69 15.01
C VAL A 8 5.07 9.56 16.20
N ILE A 9 4.49 10.72 15.93
CA ILE A 9 3.97 11.67 16.92
C ILE A 9 2.47 11.88 16.69
N ASN A 10 1.72 12.25 17.73
CA ASN A 10 0.31 12.62 17.62
C ASN A 10 0.20 14.14 17.44
N ASP A 11 -0.60 14.58 16.48
CA ASP A 11 -0.98 15.97 16.24
C ASP A 11 -2.51 16.05 16.08
N GLY A 12 -3.22 16.43 17.15
CA GLY A 12 -4.67 16.56 17.13
C GLY A 12 -5.42 15.28 16.72
N ASP A 13 -5.04 14.14 17.31
CA ASP A 13 -5.55 12.79 17.03
C ASP A 13 -5.20 12.22 15.65
N LYS A 14 -4.30 12.89 14.91
CA LYS A 14 -3.72 12.39 13.67
C LYS A 14 -2.25 12.02 13.86
N PRO A 15 -1.80 10.86 13.35
CA PRO A 15 -0.39 10.51 13.39
C PRO A 15 0.41 11.35 12.39
N LYS A 16 1.64 11.73 12.77
CA LYS A 16 2.66 12.29 11.87
C LYS A 16 3.96 11.53 12.00
N VAL A 17 4.66 11.34 10.89
CA VAL A 17 6.03 10.80 10.89
C VAL A 17 7.00 11.96 11.09
N GLN A 18 7.82 11.88 12.13
CA GLN A 18 8.85 12.86 12.45
C GLN A 18 10.22 12.37 11.99
N VAL A 19 10.91 13.19 11.19
CA VAL A 19 12.23 12.90 10.62
C VAL A 19 13.15 14.12 10.70
N SER A 20 14.46 13.90 10.64
CA SER A 20 15.42 14.98 10.38
C SER A 20 15.60 15.13 8.88
N TYR A 21 15.37 16.33 8.36
CA TYR A 21 15.54 16.66 6.96
C TYR A 21 16.28 17.98 6.82
N LYS A 22 17.44 17.95 6.13
CA LYS A 22 18.33 19.11 5.95
C LYS A 22 18.74 19.78 7.28
N GLY A 23 18.97 18.98 8.32
CA GLY A 23 19.37 19.47 9.65
C GLY A 23 18.23 19.97 10.54
N GLU A 24 16.99 19.98 10.04
CA GLU A 24 15.81 20.40 10.80
C GLU A 24 14.88 19.22 11.11
N THR A 25 14.18 19.30 12.24
CA THR A 25 13.13 18.34 12.56
C THR A 25 11.87 18.71 11.79
N LYS A 26 11.38 17.80 10.95
CA LYS A 26 10.12 17.94 10.21
C LYS A 26 9.15 16.83 10.59
N ALA A 27 7.85 17.13 10.50
CA ALA A 27 6.79 16.17 10.73
C ALA A 27 5.82 16.21 9.55
N PHE A 28 5.47 15.03 9.03
CA PHE A 28 4.63 14.88 7.83
C PHE A 28 3.43 14.01 8.16
N TYR A 29 2.27 14.40 7.64
CA TYR A 29 1.09 13.54 7.63
C TYR A 29 1.28 12.36 6.66
N PRO A 30 0.58 11.22 6.88
CA PRO A 30 0.65 10.07 5.98
C PRO A 30 0.32 10.39 4.53
N GLU A 31 -0.64 11.28 4.28
CA GLU A 31 -1.03 11.75 2.95
C GLU A 31 0.08 12.55 2.26
N GLU A 32 0.90 13.30 3.01
CA GLU A 32 2.06 14.01 2.45
C GLU A 32 3.18 13.04 2.05
N ILE A 33 3.39 11.97 2.83
CA ILE A 33 4.37 10.93 2.47
C ILE A 33 3.88 10.17 1.24
N SER A 34 2.60 9.82 1.21
CA SER A 34 1.96 9.13 0.08
C SER A 34 2.01 10.00 -1.19
N SER A 35 1.85 11.32 -1.07
CA SER A 35 1.95 12.24 -2.20
C SER A 35 3.37 12.31 -2.77
N MET A 36 4.42 12.14 -1.95
CA MET A 36 5.81 12.03 -2.44
C MET A 36 6.00 10.77 -3.30
N VAL A 37 5.40 9.64 -2.90
CA VAL A 37 5.40 8.40 -3.71
C VAL A 37 4.63 8.62 -5.01
N LEU A 38 3.43 9.20 -4.95
CA LEU A 38 2.62 9.50 -6.14
C LEU A 38 3.30 10.49 -7.09
N THR A 39 4.00 11.49 -6.55
CA THR A 39 4.83 12.42 -7.33
C THR A 39 5.91 11.65 -8.07
N LYS A 40 6.56 10.68 -7.41
CA LYS A 40 7.55 9.85 -8.08
C LYS A 40 6.96 8.99 -9.19
N MET A 41 5.78 8.42 -8.98
CA MET A 41 5.07 7.65 -10.01
C MET A 41 4.65 8.53 -11.19
N LYS A 42 4.20 9.76 -10.93
CA LYS A 42 3.91 10.76 -11.96
C LYS A 42 5.15 11.09 -12.79
N GLU A 43 6.29 11.37 -12.16
CA GLU A 43 7.56 11.64 -12.86
C GLU A 43 7.97 10.47 -13.77
N ILE A 44 7.81 9.23 -13.30
CA ILE A 44 8.10 8.02 -14.09
C ILE A 44 7.20 7.97 -15.34
N ALA A 45 5.90 8.22 -15.18
CA ALA A 45 4.95 8.25 -16.29
C ALA A 45 5.25 9.40 -17.27
N GLU A 46 5.56 10.59 -16.77
CA GLU A 46 5.93 11.76 -17.59
C GLU A 46 7.21 11.52 -18.39
N ALA A 47 8.22 10.88 -17.77
CA ALA A 47 9.45 10.51 -18.46
C ALA A 47 9.21 9.49 -19.58
N TYR A 48 8.28 8.56 -19.38
CA TYR A 48 7.89 7.58 -20.41
C TYR A 48 7.07 8.21 -21.55
N LEU A 49 6.12 9.09 -21.23
CA LEU A 49 5.19 9.70 -22.19
C LEU A 49 5.78 10.93 -22.91
N GLY A 50 6.78 11.59 -22.33
CA GLY A 50 7.39 12.81 -22.86
C GLY A 50 6.53 14.06 -22.69
N HIS A 51 5.47 14.02 -21.87
CA HIS A 51 4.60 15.17 -21.59
C HIS A 51 4.05 15.12 -20.16
N PRO A 52 3.54 16.26 -19.62
CA PRO A 52 2.96 16.30 -18.27
C PRO A 52 1.76 15.36 -18.10
N VAL A 53 1.64 14.77 -16.91
CA VAL A 53 0.52 13.91 -16.51
C VAL A 53 -0.29 14.61 -15.42
N SER A 54 -1.57 14.83 -15.70
CA SER A 54 -2.46 15.60 -14.81
C SER A 54 -3.63 14.80 -14.25
N ASN A 55 -4.03 13.69 -14.88
CA ASN A 55 -5.19 12.89 -14.47
C ASN A 55 -4.75 11.49 -14.06
N ALA A 56 -5.32 10.97 -12.98
CA ALA A 56 -5.02 9.63 -12.49
C ALA A 56 -6.26 8.93 -11.92
N VAL A 57 -6.23 7.60 -11.95
CA VAL A 57 -7.06 6.72 -11.14
C VAL A 57 -6.14 6.06 -10.13
N ILE A 58 -6.51 6.08 -8.85
CA ILE A 58 -5.69 5.54 -7.76
C ILE A 58 -6.45 4.38 -7.12
N THR A 59 -5.75 3.28 -6.87
CA THR A 59 -6.30 2.09 -6.22
C THR A 59 -6.22 2.21 -4.70
N VAL A 60 -7.15 1.57 -3.99
CA VAL A 60 -7.12 1.39 -2.53
C VAL A 60 -7.63 0.00 -2.16
N PRO A 61 -7.29 -0.54 -0.98
CA PRO A 61 -7.88 -1.77 -0.49
C PRO A 61 -9.41 -1.68 -0.39
N ALA A 62 -10.12 -2.77 -0.66
CA ALA A 62 -11.59 -2.75 -0.67
C ALA A 62 -12.21 -2.39 0.69
N TYR A 63 -11.53 -2.74 1.79
CA TYR A 63 -11.99 -2.47 3.16
C TYR A 63 -11.69 -1.05 3.65
N PHE A 64 -11.01 -0.20 2.85
CA PHE A 64 -10.75 1.18 3.25
C PHE A 64 -12.05 1.93 3.52
N ASN A 65 -12.13 2.57 4.68
CA ASN A 65 -13.23 3.45 5.03
C ASN A 65 -13.13 4.80 4.31
N ASP A 66 -14.18 5.61 4.43
CA ASP A 66 -14.27 6.90 3.74
C ASP A 66 -13.12 7.85 4.10
N SER A 67 -12.66 7.85 5.35
CA SER A 67 -11.55 8.71 5.78
C SER A 67 -10.23 8.30 5.13
N GLN A 68 -9.96 7.00 5.00
CA GLN A 68 -8.74 6.49 4.36
C GLN A 68 -8.79 6.72 2.84
N ARG A 69 -9.96 6.55 2.21
CA ARG A 69 -10.18 6.87 0.80
C ARG A 69 -9.95 8.35 0.52
N GLN A 70 -10.47 9.22 1.38
CA GLN A 70 -10.29 10.65 1.27
C GLN A 70 -8.82 11.05 1.46
N ALA A 71 -8.12 10.50 2.46
CA ALA A 71 -6.69 10.76 2.66
C ALA A 71 -5.84 10.33 1.44
N THR A 72 -6.19 9.21 0.80
CA THR A 72 -5.51 8.76 -0.44
C THR A 72 -5.78 9.70 -1.61
N LYS A 73 -7.02 10.18 -1.73
CA LYS A 73 -7.39 11.19 -2.73
C LYS A 73 -6.65 12.51 -2.49
N ASP A 74 -6.55 12.96 -1.25
CA ASP A 74 -5.82 14.16 -0.85
C ASP A 74 -4.33 14.03 -1.18
N ALA A 75 -3.73 12.85 -0.96
CA ALA A 75 -2.36 12.57 -1.40
C ALA A 75 -2.18 12.75 -2.91
N GLY A 76 -3.15 12.31 -3.72
CA GLY A 76 -3.16 12.56 -5.17
C GLY A 76 -3.24 14.04 -5.53
N VAL A 77 -4.10 14.81 -4.84
CA VAL A 77 -4.22 16.26 -5.03
C VAL A 77 -2.91 16.97 -4.67
N ILE A 78 -2.28 16.61 -3.54
CA ILE A 78 -0.98 17.18 -3.11
C ILE A 78 0.11 16.88 -4.14
N ALA A 79 0.07 15.71 -4.80
CA ALA A 79 0.99 15.34 -5.89
C ALA A 79 0.70 16.08 -7.23
N GLY A 80 -0.31 16.96 -7.26
CA GLY A 80 -0.71 17.67 -8.47
C GLY A 80 -1.39 16.77 -9.50
N LEU A 81 -2.15 15.77 -9.04
CA LEU A 81 -2.98 14.91 -9.86
C LEU A 81 -4.46 15.23 -9.62
N ASN A 82 -5.23 15.33 -10.71
CA ASN A 82 -6.67 15.26 -10.70
C ASN A 82 -7.09 13.79 -10.58
N VAL A 83 -7.52 13.39 -9.38
CA VAL A 83 -7.95 12.02 -9.08
C VAL A 83 -9.36 11.81 -9.63
N LEU A 84 -9.44 11.21 -10.83
CA LEU A 84 -10.69 10.95 -11.54
C LEU A 84 -11.58 9.97 -10.78
N ARG A 85 -10.95 8.95 -10.17
CA ARG A 85 -11.62 7.92 -9.40
C ARG A 85 -10.67 7.26 -8.42
N ILE A 86 -11.20 6.92 -7.24
CA ILE A 86 -10.61 5.90 -6.37
C ILE A 86 -11.31 4.58 -6.68
N ILE A 87 -10.56 3.56 -7.05
CA ILE A 87 -11.10 2.22 -7.33
C ILE A 87 -10.55 1.22 -6.32
N ASN A 88 -11.29 0.15 -6.07
CA ASN A 88 -10.80 -0.91 -5.21
C ASN A 88 -9.74 -1.73 -5.96
N GLU A 89 -8.66 -2.10 -5.28
CA GLU A 89 -7.63 -3.02 -5.78
C GLU A 89 -8.22 -4.31 -6.39
N PRO A 90 -9.14 -5.04 -5.71
CA PRO A 90 -9.74 -6.22 -6.32
C PRO A 90 -10.54 -5.89 -7.59
N THR A 91 -11.24 -4.76 -7.65
CA THR A 91 -11.93 -4.36 -8.88
C THR A 91 -10.94 -4.05 -10.00
N ALA A 92 -9.83 -3.38 -9.68
CA ALA A 92 -8.77 -3.10 -10.65
C ALA A 92 -8.14 -4.40 -11.20
N ALA A 93 -7.89 -5.37 -10.32
CA ALA A 93 -7.40 -6.69 -10.72
C ALA A 93 -8.41 -7.42 -11.62
N ALA A 94 -9.71 -7.42 -11.27
CA ALA A 94 -10.75 -8.05 -12.08
C ALA A 94 -10.84 -7.46 -13.50
N ILE A 95 -10.71 -6.12 -13.62
CA ILE A 95 -10.64 -5.41 -14.90
C ILE A 95 -9.38 -5.82 -15.68
N ALA A 96 -8.22 -5.90 -15.01
CA ALA A 96 -6.96 -6.26 -15.65
C ALA A 96 -6.97 -7.68 -16.24
N TYR A 97 -7.63 -8.64 -15.57
CA TYR A 97 -7.83 -9.99 -16.09
C TYR A 97 -8.89 -10.09 -17.20
N GLY A 98 -9.53 -8.98 -17.58
CA GLY A 98 -10.54 -8.94 -18.64
C GLY A 98 -11.82 -9.71 -18.27
N LEU A 99 -12.11 -9.85 -16.98
CA LEU A 99 -13.27 -10.59 -16.51
C LEU A 99 -14.58 -9.84 -16.79
N ASP A 100 -14.53 -8.54 -17.08
CA ASP A 100 -15.64 -7.73 -17.63
C ASP A 100 -16.02 -8.11 -19.07
N ARG A 101 -15.09 -8.69 -19.84
CA ARG A 101 -15.26 -8.89 -21.29
C ARG A 101 -15.54 -10.33 -21.69
N THR A 102 -15.52 -11.26 -20.74
CA THR A 102 -15.59 -12.68 -21.04
C THR A 102 -16.93 -13.26 -20.60
N GLY A 103 -17.67 -13.83 -21.56
CA GLY A 103 -18.87 -14.65 -21.35
C GLY A 103 -20.18 -13.91 -21.05
N LYS A 104 -21.28 -14.63 -21.23
CA LYS A 104 -22.64 -14.18 -20.89
C LYS A 104 -23.00 -14.71 -19.51
N GLY A 105 -23.61 -13.85 -18.68
CA GLY A 105 -24.18 -14.20 -17.37
C GLY A 105 -23.26 -13.93 -16.18
N GLU A 106 -23.88 -13.90 -14.99
CA GLU A 106 -23.25 -13.62 -13.71
C GLU A 106 -22.11 -14.60 -13.39
N ARG A 107 -20.99 -14.07 -12.93
CA ARG A 107 -19.81 -14.83 -12.54
C ARG A 107 -19.35 -14.44 -11.15
N ASN A 108 -19.02 -15.45 -10.35
CA ASN A 108 -18.34 -15.27 -9.09
C ASN A 108 -16.83 -15.34 -9.30
N VAL A 109 -16.12 -14.32 -8.82
CA VAL A 109 -14.66 -14.21 -8.90
C VAL A 109 -14.12 -14.07 -7.49
N LEU A 110 -13.15 -14.90 -7.14
CA LEU A 110 -12.36 -14.73 -5.92
C LEU A 110 -11.02 -14.10 -6.30
N ILE A 111 -10.68 -13.02 -5.62
CA ILE A 111 -9.40 -12.34 -5.73
C ILE A 111 -8.63 -12.59 -4.46
N PHE A 112 -7.41 -13.07 -4.63
CA PHE A 112 -6.45 -13.32 -3.57
C PHE A 112 -5.27 -12.38 -3.80
N ASP A 113 -5.10 -11.41 -2.91
CA ASP A 113 -4.04 -10.41 -2.95
C ASP A 113 -3.18 -10.52 -1.69
N LEU A 114 -1.94 -10.97 -1.85
CA LEU A 114 -0.97 -11.10 -0.76
C LEU A 114 0.23 -10.22 -1.07
N GLY A 115 0.18 -9.01 -0.55
CA GLY A 115 1.18 -7.97 -0.80
C GLY A 115 2.35 -8.00 0.17
N GLY A 116 3.06 -6.87 0.25
CA GLY A 116 4.21 -6.70 1.13
C GLY A 116 3.85 -6.64 2.62
N GLY A 117 2.70 -6.07 2.99
CA GLY A 117 2.29 -5.93 4.39
C GLY A 117 0.79 -6.13 4.65
N THR A 118 0.02 -6.42 3.61
CA THR A 118 -1.42 -6.68 3.70
C THR A 118 -1.78 -7.94 2.92
N PHE A 119 -2.80 -8.64 3.41
CA PHE A 119 -3.40 -9.79 2.78
C PHE A 119 -4.91 -9.56 2.66
N ASP A 120 -5.43 -9.65 1.44
CA ASP A 120 -6.82 -9.39 1.10
C ASP A 120 -7.41 -10.50 0.25
N VAL A 121 -8.63 -10.89 0.61
CA VAL A 121 -9.47 -11.78 -0.17
C VAL A 121 -10.81 -11.11 -0.43
N SER A 122 -11.17 -10.96 -1.70
CA SER A 122 -12.47 -10.42 -2.10
C SER A 122 -13.20 -11.38 -3.01
N ILE A 123 -14.50 -11.54 -2.77
CA ILE A 123 -15.43 -12.21 -3.68
C ILE A 123 -16.23 -11.14 -4.40
N LEU A 124 -16.22 -11.17 -5.72
CA LEU A 124 -16.96 -10.26 -6.59
C LEU A 124 -17.95 -11.06 -7.43
N THR A 125 -19.12 -10.49 -7.65
CA THR A 125 -19.94 -10.85 -8.81
C THR A 125 -19.65 -9.89 -9.94
N ILE A 126 -19.56 -10.45 -11.15
CA ILE A 126 -19.44 -9.70 -12.38
C ILE A 126 -20.61 -10.08 -13.26
N ASP A 127 -21.39 -9.08 -13.65
CA ASP A 127 -22.52 -9.25 -14.57
C ASP A 127 -22.58 -8.05 -15.51
N ASP A 128 -22.51 -8.31 -16.82
CA ASP A 128 -22.51 -7.29 -17.90
C ASP A 128 -21.59 -6.06 -17.63
N GLY A 129 -20.39 -6.32 -17.10
CA GLY A 129 -19.38 -5.29 -16.80
C GLY A 129 -19.62 -4.51 -15.50
N ILE A 130 -20.67 -4.85 -14.75
CA ILE A 130 -20.90 -4.35 -13.39
C ILE A 130 -20.16 -5.25 -12.42
N PHE A 131 -19.34 -4.63 -11.57
CA PHE A 131 -18.59 -5.31 -10.52
C PHE A 131 -19.24 -5.01 -9.17
N GLU A 132 -19.68 -6.04 -8.46
CA GLU A 132 -20.21 -5.91 -7.11
C GLU A 132 -19.35 -6.73 -6.15
N VAL A 133 -18.81 -6.08 -5.12
CA VAL A 133 -18.07 -6.76 -4.06
C VAL A 133 -19.08 -7.40 -3.12
N LYS A 134 -19.11 -8.74 -3.07
CA LYS A 134 -20.02 -9.51 -2.20
C LYS A 134 -19.47 -9.72 -0.80
N ALA A 135 -18.17 -9.94 -0.70
CA ALA A 135 -17.48 -10.12 0.57
C ALA A 135 -16.01 -9.71 0.45
N THR A 136 -15.47 -9.17 1.53
CA THR A 136 -14.04 -8.91 1.69
C THR A 136 -13.62 -9.38 3.08
N ALA A 137 -12.51 -10.10 3.15
CA ALA A 137 -11.85 -10.50 4.38
C ALA A 137 -10.33 -10.44 4.16
N GLY A 138 -9.55 -10.46 5.23
CA GLY A 138 -8.10 -10.33 5.11
C GLY A 138 -7.41 -10.10 6.44
N ASP A 139 -6.11 -9.83 6.36
CA ASP A 139 -5.27 -9.41 7.46
C ASP A 139 -4.45 -8.19 7.04
N THR A 140 -4.68 -7.07 7.72
CA THR A 140 -4.05 -5.78 7.42
C THR A 140 -2.61 -5.66 7.93
N HIS A 141 -2.09 -6.73 8.55
CA HIS A 141 -0.74 -6.80 9.11
C HIS A 141 -0.07 -8.15 8.78
N LEU A 142 -0.38 -8.71 7.62
CA LEU A 142 0.24 -9.93 7.09
C LEU A 142 0.73 -9.68 5.67
N GLY A 143 1.99 -9.93 5.39
CA GLY A 143 2.52 -9.90 4.02
C GLY A 143 3.96 -10.40 3.90
N GLY A 144 4.58 -10.06 2.76
CA GLY A 144 5.99 -10.37 2.48
C GLY A 144 6.97 -9.97 3.60
N GLU A 145 6.76 -8.82 4.25
CA GLU A 145 7.58 -8.34 5.36
C GLU A 145 7.61 -9.33 6.53
N ASP A 146 6.52 -10.04 6.81
CA ASP A 146 6.48 -11.07 7.86
C ASP A 146 7.32 -12.29 7.48
N PHE A 147 7.31 -12.67 6.20
CA PHE A 147 8.11 -13.77 5.69
C PHE A 147 9.61 -13.43 5.79
N ASP A 148 9.97 -12.21 5.40
CA ASP A 148 11.32 -11.69 5.55
C ASP A 148 11.75 -11.66 7.02
N ASN A 149 10.89 -11.16 7.91
CA ASN A 149 11.16 -11.15 9.36
C ASN A 149 11.38 -12.57 9.93
N ARG A 150 10.67 -13.58 9.43
CA ARG A 150 10.91 -14.98 9.84
C ARG A 150 12.29 -15.47 9.40
N LEU A 151 12.72 -15.13 8.18
CA LEU A 151 14.05 -15.47 7.67
C LEU A 151 15.16 -14.72 8.43
N VAL A 152 14.98 -13.42 8.68
CA VAL A 152 15.91 -12.61 9.47
C VAL A 152 16.11 -13.23 10.85
N ASN A 153 15.02 -13.55 11.57
CA ASN A 153 15.11 -14.17 12.89
C ASN A 153 15.81 -15.54 12.85
N HIS A 154 15.55 -16.35 11.81
CA HIS A 154 16.25 -17.62 11.61
C HIS A 154 17.78 -17.43 11.50
N PHE A 155 18.22 -16.48 10.67
CA PHE A 155 19.65 -16.24 10.46
C PHE A 155 20.32 -15.52 11.63
N VAL A 156 19.60 -14.69 12.40
CA VAL A 156 20.10 -14.12 13.65
C VAL A 156 20.45 -15.24 14.65
N GLU A 157 19.54 -16.19 14.84
CA GLU A 157 19.78 -17.34 15.73
C GLU A 157 20.87 -18.28 15.19
N GLU A 158 20.92 -18.50 13.86
CA GLU A 158 21.97 -19.30 13.26
C GLU A 158 23.36 -18.65 13.43
N PHE A 159 23.45 -17.33 13.26
CA PHE A 159 24.67 -16.56 13.46
C PHE A 159 25.13 -16.63 14.92
N LYS A 160 24.21 -16.46 15.87
CA LYS A 160 24.47 -16.62 17.31
C LYS A 160 24.97 -18.02 17.64
N ARG A 161 24.40 -19.06 17.02
CA ARG A 161 24.86 -20.45 17.19
C ARG A 161 26.28 -20.66 16.67
N LYS A 162 26.60 -20.19 15.46
CA LYS A 162 27.89 -20.39 14.78
C LYS A 162 29.02 -19.53 15.36
N HIS A 163 28.74 -18.26 15.68
CA HIS A 163 29.76 -17.27 16.04
C HIS A 163 29.68 -16.81 17.50
N LYS A 164 28.71 -17.32 18.28
CA LYS A 164 28.50 -16.97 19.70
C LYS A 164 28.31 -15.46 19.95
N LYS A 165 27.78 -14.76 18.95
CA LYS A 165 27.48 -13.32 19.01
C LYS A 165 26.04 -13.06 18.63
N ASP A 166 25.35 -12.26 19.44
CA ASP A 166 23.98 -11.83 19.19
C ASP A 166 23.99 -10.50 18.44
N ILE A 167 23.47 -10.50 17.21
CA ILE A 167 23.45 -9.31 16.34
C ILE A 167 22.15 -8.51 16.45
N SER A 168 21.14 -9.01 17.18
CA SER A 168 19.82 -8.38 17.31
C SER A 168 19.85 -6.96 17.89
N GLN A 169 20.91 -6.62 18.64
CA GLN A 169 21.06 -5.31 19.27
C GLN A 169 21.54 -4.22 18.31
N ASN A 170 21.99 -4.58 17.11
CA ASN A 170 22.51 -3.63 16.14
C ASN A 170 21.50 -3.43 14.99
N LYS A 171 20.78 -2.31 15.00
CA LYS A 171 19.79 -1.93 13.97
C LYS A 171 20.33 -1.84 12.53
N ARG A 172 21.65 -1.84 12.33
CA ARG A 172 22.25 -1.88 10.99
C ARG A 172 22.47 -3.33 10.52
N ALA A 173 22.57 -4.27 11.45
CA ALA A 173 22.81 -5.69 11.17
C ALA A 173 21.52 -6.50 11.00
N VAL A 174 20.39 -5.98 11.46
CA VAL A 174 19.04 -6.55 11.40
C VAL A 174 18.09 -5.59 10.73
#